data_AF-A0A2E2HPU1-F1
#
_entry.id   AF-A0A2E2HPU1-F1
#
_cell.length_a   1.000
_cell.length_b   1.000
_cell.length_c   1.000
_cell.angle_alpha   90.00
_cell.angle_beta   90.00
_cell.angle_gamma   90.00
#
_symmetry.space_group_name_H-M   'P 1'
#
loop_
_entity.id
_entity.type
_entity.pdbx_description
1 polymer ?
#
loop_
_entity_poly.entity_id
_entity_poly.type
_entity_poly.pdbx_seq_one_letter_code
_entity_poly.pdbx_strand_id
1 'polypeptide(L)'
;MTIQNRLIKGVKIIMRAKYLFHLALVVSLSFKVLAAVPRPAPGVRPLPGRIPGQPAKPQPVSWGEKQIVAMATITNIKQGPTGRSFPPLFNHALTMKIEGVLRGGLEVGSELTANHSARQQQKPVYPEGKIVVALSNVRGGLRVEAFEKADEKKLRSIRLACELPLGWKSLNGKITSPWQMHKERAWPKAQKVNAKHFCSATGRPALLVGSDAAFSVEKVPPAKEIKWTNPDGDGEYKITVTNPTDKPLVIEALRRQGKRILWKESLVVLCQGKSYSVPGSVGLLRPSEPVSLKPGQSISTIVNALAVEGPNWPKGGYRIEFQFCLGERSSKQSFYYMSRHHDVIRSGLKKQVN
;
A
#
# COMPACT_ATOMS: atom_id res chain seq x y z
N MET A 1 68.64 41.37 -16.60
CA MET A 1 68.54 39.99 -17.11
C MET A 1 67.07 39.59 -17.03
N THR A 2 66.19 39.96 -17.99
CA THR A 2 66.11 39.46 -19.39
C THR A 2 65.67 37.98 -19.37
N ILE A 3 64.59 37.45 -19.96
CA ILE A 3 63.53 37.86 -20.90
C ILE A 3 62.48 36.70 -20.94
N GLN A 4 61.19 37.03 -21.18
CA GLN A 4 60.09 36.27 -21.85
C GLN A 4 59.70 34.84 -21.38
N ASN A 5 58.43 34.48 -21.07
CA ASN A 5 57.14 34.64 -21.76
C ASN A 5 57.11 34.19 -23.24
N ARG A 6 56.76 32.90 -23.52
CA ARG A 6 55.80 32.41 -24.56
C ARG A 6 56.12 31.00 -25.09
N LEU A 7 55.21 30.06 -24.80
CA LEU A 7 54.83 28.86 -25.61
C LEU A 7 53.79 28.11 -24.74
N ILE A 8 52.50 28.43 -24.67
CA ILE A 8 51.45 28.49 -25.70
C ILE A 8 51.49 27.32 -26.70
N LYS A 9 50.45 26.46 -26.60
CA LYS A 9 49.91 25.51 -27.58
C LYS A 9 50.72 24.22 -27.81
N GLY A 10 50.33 23.13 -27.15
CA GLY A 10 50.85 21.81 -27.54
C GLY A 10 50.30 20.53 -26.89
N VAL A 11 49.42 20.56 -25.88
CA VAL A 11 48.98 19.29 -25.21
C VAL A 11 47.46 19.09 -25.17
N LYS A 12 46.68 19.99 -25.79
CA LYS A 12 45.32 19.66 -26.27
C LYS A 12 45.44 19.14 -27.70
N ILE A 13 45.86 17.88 -27.88
CA ILE A 13 45.66 16.98 -29.06
C ILE A 13 46.33 15.62 -28.73
N ILE A 14 46.01 15.00 -27.58
CA ILE A 14 46.24 13.55 -27.39
C ILE A 14 45.00 12.91 -26.74
N MET A 15 43.83 13.29 -27.26
CA MET A 15 42.58 12.55 -27.16
C MET A 15 42.07 12.38 -28.59
N ARG A 16 42.59 11.38 -29.32
CA ARG A 16 41.98 10.85 -30.58
C ARG A 16 42.71 9.69 -31.26
N ALA A 17 43.62 8.97 -30.60
CA ALA A 17 44.40 7.88 -31.22
C ALA A 17 44.32 6.53 -30.48
N LYS A 18 43.20 6.24 -29.78
CA LYS A 18 42.91 4.91 -29.21
C LYS A 18 41.57 4.31 -29.69
N TYR A 19 40.96 4.90 -30.72
CA TYR A 19 39.64 4.51 -31.26
C TYR A 19 39.69 4.26 -32.77
N LEU A 20 40.77 3.68 -33.30
CA LEU A 20 40.86 3.43 -34.75
C LEU A 20 41.80 2.27 -35.15
N PHE A 21 41.97 1.26 -34.30
CA PHE A 21 42.75 0.05 -34.63
C PHE A 21 42.10 -1.19 -34.01
N HIS A 22 40.92 -1.55 -34.52
CA HIS A 22 40.41 -2.94 -34.57
C HIS A 22 39.13 -2.97 -35.43
N LEU A 23 39.28 -2.50 -36.67
CA LEU A 23 38.33 -2.74 -37.74
C LEU A 23 39.14 -3.26 -38.94
N ALA A 24 38.72 -4.41 -39.48
CA ALA A 24 39.14 -5.05 -40.73
C ALA A 24 40.37 -6.00 -40.73
N LEU A 25 40.15 -7.23 -40.25
CA LEU A 25 40.49 -8.53 -40.88
C LEU A 25 40.02 -9.59 -39.86
N VAL A 26 38.99 -10.41 -40.06
CA VAL A 26 38.88 -11.46 -41.08
C VAL A 26 37.39 -11.69 -41.37
N VAL A 27 37.06 -11.51 -42.64
CA VAL A 27 35.82 -11.94 -43.28
C VAL A 27 35.91 -13.45 -43.46
N SER A 28 35.11 -14.22 -42.73
CA SER A 28 34.77 -15.59 -43.12
C SER A 28 33.27 -15.66 -43.31
N LEU A 29 32.88 -15.77 -44.58
CA LEU A 29 31.51 -15.92 -45.03
C LEU A 29 30.90 -17.21 -44.47
N SER A 30 29.76 -17.07 -43.82
CA SER A 30 28.79 -18.16 -43.68
C SER A 30 27.44 -17.60 -44.08
N PHE A 31 27.10 -17.79 -45.36
CA PHE A 31 25.76 -17.60 -45.88
C PHE A 31 24.82 -18.61 -45.20
N LYS A 32 24.18 -18.19 -44.11
CA LYS A 32 22.95 -18.83 -43.65
C LYS A 32 21.78 -18.15 -44.34
N VAL A 33 21.22 -18.88 -45.31
CA VAL A 33 19.92 -18.62 -45.93
C VAL A 33 18.91 -18.27 -44.84
N LEU A 34 18.47 -17.01 -44.82
CA LEU A 34 17.31 -16.56 -44.05
C LEU A 34 16.07 -17.17 -44.70
N ALA A 35 15.73 -18.39 -44.27
CA ALA A 35 14.41 -18.93 -44.51
C ALA A 35 13.40 -18.01 -43.81
N ALA A 36 12.46 -17.47 -44.58
CA ALA A 36 11.36 -16.67 -44.07
C ALA A 36 10.59 -17.48 -43.01
N VAL A 37 10.62 -17.02 -41.76
CA VAL A 37 9.82 -17.60 -40.68
C VAL A 37 8.34 -17.38 -41.04
N PRO A 38 7.52 -18.43 -41.15
CA PRO A 38 6.10 -18.26 -41.42
C PRO A 38 5.45 -17.47 -40.28
N ARG A 39 4.64 -16.47 -40.64
CA ARG A 39 3.87 -15.67 -39.67
C ARG A 39 3.06 -16.62 -38.77
N PRO A 40 3.09 -16.46 -37.44
CA PRO A 40 2.24 -17.26 -36.55
C PRO A 40 0.77 -16.95 -36.84
N ALA A 41 -0.03 -18.00 -36.96
CA ALA A 41 -1.47 -17.91 -37.12
C ALA A 41 -2.09 -17.05 -36.00
N PRO A 42 -3.08 -16.20 -36.31
CA PRO A 42 -3.76 -15.42 -35.28
C PRO A 42 -4.63 -16.36 -34.45
N GLY A 43 -4.30 -16.54 -33.17
CA GLY A 43 -5.25 -17.19 -32.26
C GLY A 43 -4.75 -17.81 -30.96
N VAL A 44 -3.45 -18.07 -30.76
CA VAL A 44 -3.01 -18.73 -29.51
C VAL A 44 -1.69 -18.14 -29.02
N ARG A 45 -1.78 -17.10 -28.18
CA ARG A 45 -0.69 -16.78 -27.25
C ARG A 45 -1.02 -17.43 -25.91
N PRO A 46 -0.28 -18.45 -25.47
CA PRO A 46 -0.36 -18.90 -24.09
C PRO A 46 0.07 -17.74 -23.19
N LEU A 47 -0.77 -17.38 -22.23
CA LEU A 47 -0.36 -16.50 -21.13
C LEU A 47 0.85 -17.14 -20.42
N PRO A 48 1.96 -16.42 -20.22
CA PRO A 48 3.07 -16.97 -19.45
C PRO A 48 2.62 -17.18 -18.00
N GLY A 49 2.65 -18.44 -17.55
CA GLY A 49 2.79 -18.74 -16.12
C GLY A 49 1.53 -19.05 -15.30
N ARG A 50 0.42 -19.52 -15.90
CA ARG A 50 -0.66 -20.14 -15.11
C ARG A 50 -0.94 -21.54 -15.62
N ILE A 51 -0.24 -22.52 -15.07
CA ILE A 51 -0.63 -23.93 -15.18
C ILE A 51 -2.06 -24.03 -14.60
N PRO A 52 -3.07 -24.44 -15.38
CA PRO A 52 -4.40 -24.71 -14.86
C PRO A 52 -4.31 -25.92 -13.93
N GLY A 53 -4.73 -25.79 -12.68
CA GLY A 53 -5.01 -26.96 -11.83
C GLY A 53 -4.17 -27.14 -10.56
N GLN A 54 -3.14 -26.32 -10.29
CA GLN A 54 -2.57 -26.31 -8.93
C GLN A 54 -3.38 -25.38 -8.02
N PRO A 55 -3.93 -25.87 -6.90
CA PRO A 55 -4.46 -24.98 -5.87
C PRO A 55 -3.31 -24.08 -5.42
N ALA A 56 -3.48 -22.76 -5.57
CA ALA A 56 -2.53 -21.81 -5.04
C ALA A 56 -2.36 -22.12 -3.55
N LYS A 57 -1.13 -22.40 -3.11
CA LYS A 57 -0.84 -22.57 -1.68
C LYS A 57 -1.44 -21.37 -0.93
N PRO A 58 -2.14 -21.59 0.18
CA PRO A 58 -2.70 -20.49 0.97
C PRO A 58 -1.61 -19.48 1.27
N GLN A 59 -1.78 -18.24 0.80
CA GLN A 59 -0.82 -17.19 1.11
C GLN A 59 -0.98 -16.84 2.60
N PRO A 60 0.13 -16.62 3.33
CA PRO A 60 0.06 -16.14 4.71
C PRO A 60 -0.75 -14.85 4.80
N VAL A 61 -1.56 -14.73 5.84
CA VAL A 61 -2.39 -13.54 6.04
C VAL A 61 -1.51 -12.39 6.52
N SER A 62 -1.51 -11.28 5.77
CA SER A 62 -0.87 -10.02 6.19
C SER A 62 -1.70 -9.30 7.26
N TRP A 63 -1.71 -9.83 8.50
CA TRP A 63 -2.51 -9.30 9.61
C TRP A 63 -2.28 -7.81 9.90
N GLY A 64 -1.04 -7.34 9.78
CA GLY A 64 -0.68 -5.93 9.99
C GLY A 64 -1.27 -4.95 8.98
N GLU A 65 -1.81 -5.43 7.85
CA GLU A 65 -2.48 -4.62 6.81
C GLU A 65 -4.01 -4.58 6.97
N LYS A 66 -4.55 -5.34 7.91
CA LYS A 66 -6.00 -5.46 8.12
C LYS A 66 -6.52 -4.32 8.97
N GLN A 67 -7.71 -3.82 8.61
CA GLN A 67 -8.36 -2.69 9.30
C GLN A 67 -8.98 -3.14 10.62
N ILE A 68 -9.60 -4.32 10.64
CA ILE A 68 -10.25 -4.88 11.83
C ILE A 68 -9.71 -6.29 12.02
N VAL A 69 -9.21 -6.58 13.23
CA VAL A 69 -8.71 -7.90 13.62
C VAL A 69 -9.20 -8.21 15.02
N ALA A 70 -9.84 -9.36 15.19
CA ALA A 70 -10.40 -9.80 16.46
C ALA A 70 -10.14 -11.28 16.72
N MET A 71 -10.19 -11.67 17.99
CA MET A 71 -10.35 -13.04 18.42
C MET A 71 -11.84 -13.32 18.57
N ALA A 72 -12.31 -14.42 18.01
CA ALA A 72 -13.73 -14.76 18.01
C ALA A 72 -13.95 -16.27 18.00
N THR A 73 -15.18 -16.69 18.27
CA THR A 73 -15.64 -18.07 18.06
C THR A 73 -16.82 -18.03 17.08
N ILE A 74 -16.78 -18.88 16.04
CA ILE A 74 -17.88 -18.99 15.09
C ILE A 74 -19.02 -19.75 15.77
N THR A 75 -20.18 -19.10 15.91
CA THR A 75 -21.36 -19.68 16.59
C THR A 75 -22.37 -20.22 15.59
N ASN A 76 -22.43 -19.67 14.37
CA ASN A 76 -23.33 -20.13 13.31
C ASN A 76 -22.71 -19.91 11.93
N ILE A 77 -23.00 -20.83 11.00
CA ILE A 77 -22.57 -20.78 9.61
C ILE A 77 -23.81 -20.99 8.73
N LYS A 78 -24.26 -19.92 8.07
CA LYS A 78 -25.36 -20.00 7.11
C LYS A 78 -24.79 -20.04 5.69
N GLN A 79 -24.99 -21.16 5.00
CA GLN A 79 -24.60 -21.29 3.59
C GLN A 79 -25.50 -20.43 2.70
N GLY A 80 -24.87 -19.66 1.81
CA GLY A 80 -25.53 -18.86 0.79
C GLY A 80 -25.39 -19.49 -0.62
N PRO A 81 -25.80 -18.75 -1.66
CA PRO A 81 -25.69 -19.21 -3.04
C PRO A 81 -24.26 -19.54 -3.44
N THR A 82 -24.06 -20.64 -4.17
CA THR A 82 -22.76 -20.99 -4.76
C THR A 82 -22.74 -20.58 -6.22
N GLY A 83 -21.80 -19.71 -6.58
CA GLY A 83 -21.61 -19.27 -7.97
C GLY A 83 -21.08 -20.40 -8.85
N ARG A 84 -21.67 -20.58 -10.03
CA ARG A 84 -21.37 -21.65 -10.99
C ARG A 84 -20.10 -21.42 -11.84
N SER A 85 -19.19 -20.57 -11.40
CA SER A 85 -17.90 -20.37 -12.09
C SER A 85 -16.95 -21.55 -11.83
N PHE A 86 -15.86 -21.64 -12.59
CA PHE A 86 -14.77 -22.58 -12.29
C PHE A 86 -13.48 -21.78 -11.97
N PRO A 87 -12.97 -21.80 -10.72
CA PRO A 87 -13.52 -22.49 -9.54
C PRO A 87 -14.84 -21.87 -9.03
N PRO A 88 -15.67 -22.64 -8.32
CA PRO A 88 -16.93 -22.15 -7.75
C PRO A 88 -16.69 -21.07 -6.70
N LEU A 89 -17.68 -20.20 -6.54
CA LEU A 89 -17.67 -19.13 -5.53
C LEU A 89 -18.63 -19.51 -4.41
N PHE A 90 -18.10 -19.94 -3.27
CA PHE A 90 -18.89 -20.25 -2.08
C PHE A 90 -19.15 -18.98 -1.26
N ASN A 91 -20.41 -18.71 -0.95
CA ASN A 91 -20.80 -17.60 -0.08
C ASN A 91 -21.39 -18.15 1.22
N HIS A 92 -21.01 -17.56 2.34
CA HIS A 92 -21.52 -17.90 3.68
C HIS A 92 -21.71 -16.62 4.49
N ALA A 93 -22.68 -16.63 5.41
CA ALA A 93 -22.74 -15.68 6.50
C ALA A 93 -22.25 -16.37 7.78
N LEU A 94 -21.23 -15.79 8.41
CA LEU A 94 -20.64 -16.32 9.65
C LEU A 94 -21.10 -15.44 10.80
N THR A 95 -21.81 -16.02 11.76
CA THR A 95 -22.08 -15.37 13.04
C THR A 95 -20.97 -15.75 14.01
N MET A 96 -20.41 -14.75 14.66
CA MET A 96 -19.24 -14.88 15.51
C MET A 96 -19.43 -14.09 16.80
N LYS A 97 -19.05 -14.70 17.92
CA LYS A 97 -18.94 -14.02 19.22
C LYS A 97 -17.54 -13.47 19.38
N ILE A 98 -17.42 -12.17 19.64
CA ILE A 98 -16.13 -11.48 19.80
C ILE A 98 -15.61 -11.69 21.22
N GLU A 99 -14.42 -12.27 21.34
CA GLU A 99 -13.78 -12.55 22.62
C GLU A 99 -12.66 -11.56 22.96
N GLY A 100 -12.11 -10.90 21.95
CA GLY A 100 -11.07 -9.90 22.13
C GLY A 100 -10.81 -9.13 20.85
N VAL A 101 -10.37 -7.89 20.97
CA VAL A 101 -10.10 -7.02 19.82
C VAL A 101 -8.61 -6.74 19.77
N LEU A 102 -7.99 -7.06 18.63
CA LEU A 102 -6.58 -6.79 18.38
C LEU A 102 -6.40 -5.46 17.63
N ARG A 103 -7.37 -5.11 16.77
CA ARG A 103 -7.42 -3.84 16.05
C ARG A 103 -8.85 -3.54 15.60
N GLY A 104 -9.20 -2.26 15.57
CA GLY A 104 -10.50 -1.76 15.12
C GLY A 104 -11.43 -1.47 16.30
N GLY A 105 -12.63 -0.97 16.00
CA GLY A 105 -13.60 -0.54 17.00
C GLY A 105 -14.73 -1.55 17.23
N LEU A 106 -14.42 -2.84 17.36
CA LEU A 106 -15.42 -3.83 17.74
C LEU A 106 -15.60 -3.86 19.26
N GLU A 107 -16.78 -4.29 19.72
CA GLU A 107 -17.07 -4.46 21.14
C GLU A 107 -16.83 -5.91 21.57
N VAL A 108 -16.09 -6.08 22.66
CA VAL A 108 -15.85 -7.41 23.26
C VAL A 108 -17.16 -7.94 23.84
N GLY A 109 -17.45 -9.22 23.61
CA GLY A 109 -18.68 -9.87 24.05
C GLY A 109 -19.84 -9.77 23.05
N SER A 110 -19.75 -8.86 22.06
CA SER A 110 -20.76 -8.71 21.02
C SER A 110 -20.82 -9.93 20.09
N GLU A 111 -22.01 -10.18 19.55
CA GLU A 111 -22.18 -11.06 18.40
C GLU A 111 -22.31 -10.23 17.13
N LEU A 112 -21.60 -10.65 16.07
CA LEU A 112 -21.72 -10.01 14.77
C LEU A 112 -21.84 -11.06 13.66
N THR A 113 -22.48 -10.66 12.57
CA THR A 113 -22.55 -11.47 11.35
C THR A 113 -21.72 -10.82 10.25
N ALA A 114 -20.86 -11.60 9.61
CA ALA A 114 -20.01 -11.15 8.52
C ALA A 114 -20.09 -12.10 7.31
N ASN A 115 -20.07 -11.51 6.12
CA ASN A 115 -20.11 -12.26 4.87
C ASN A 115 -18.72 -12.82 4.55
N HIS A 116 -18.65 -14.09 4.15
CA HIS A 116 -17.44 -14.74 3.66
C HIS A 116 -17.68 -15.29 2.26
N SER A 117 -16.79 -14.94 1.33
CA SER A 117 -16.83 -15.42 -0.05
C SER A 117 -15.48 -16.00 -0.44
N ALA A 118 -15.45 -17.28 -0.82
CA ALA A 118 -14.24 -18.00 -1.20
C ALA A 118 -14.39 -18.62 -2.58
N ARG A 119 -13.47 -18.27 -3.50
CA ARG A 119 -13.42 -18.84 -4.85
C ARG A 119 -12.39 -19.97 -4.89
N GLN A 120 -12.84 -21.21 -4.79
CA GLN A 120 -11.97 -22.38 -4.70
C GLN A 120 -12.72 -23.66 -5.11
N GLN A 121 -12.00 -24.73 -5.43
CA GLN A 121 -12.62 -25.99 -5.87
C GLN A 121 -13.38 -26.69 -4.74
N GLN A 122 -12.78 -26.74 -3.55
CA GLN A 122 -13.35 -27.41 -2.39
C GLN A 122 -14.18 -26.46 -1.55
N LYS A 123 -15.23 -26.97 -0.90
CA LYS A 123 -16.03 -26.18 0.04
C LYS A 123 -15.15 -25.66 1.18
N PRO A 124 -15.31 -24.39 1.62
CA PRO A 124 -14.58 -23.88 2.77
C PRO A 124 -14.80 -24.72 4.01
N VAL A 125 -13.71 -25.03 4.72
CA VAL A 125 -13.75 -25.65 6.04
C VAL A 125 -13.46 -24.57 7.06
N TYR A 126 -14.30 -24.50 8.09
CA TYR A 126 -14.19 -23.52 9.16
C TYR A 126 -13.62 -24.20 10.40
N PRO A 127 -12.57 -23.64 11.03
CA PRO A 127 -12.00 -24.21 12.24
C PRO A 127 -12.97 -24.11 13.41
N GLU A 128 -12.99 -25.16 14.24
CA GLU A 128 -13.73 -25.16 15.50
C GLU A 128 -12.98 -24.40 16.59
N GLY A 129 -13.76 -23.84 17.53
CA GLY A 129 -13.24 -23.09 18.67
C GLY A 129 -12.78 -21.68 18.32
N LYS A 130 -11.77 -21.20 19.06
CA LYS A 130 -11.28 -19.83 18.97
C LYS A 130 -10.47 -19.60 17.70
N ILE A 131 -10.76 -18.49 17.04
CA ILE A 131 -10.11 -18.04 15.81
C ILE A 131 -9.56 -16.63 15.96
N VAL A 132 -8.60 -16.28 15.12
CA VAL A 132 -8.32 -14.89 14.76
C VAL A 132 -9.00 -14.62 13.44
N VAL A 133 -9.75 -13.52 13.35
CA VAL A 133 -10.49 -13.12 12.15
C VAL A 133 -10.10 -11.71 11.72
N ALA A 134 -9.89 -11.53 10.42
CA ALA A 134 -9.70 -10.23 9.77
C ALA A 134 -11.01 -9.82 9.09
N LEU A 135 -11.49 -8.63 9.41
CA LEU A 135 -12.73 -8.07 8.91
C LEU A 135 -12.47 -6.78 8.14
N SER A 136 -13.37 -6.48 7.22
CA SER A 136 -13.41 -5.23 6.47
C SER A 136 -14.82 -4.70 6.37
N ASN A 137 -14.94 -3.38 6.34
CA ASN A 137 -16.20 -2.71 6.04
C ASN A 137 -16.40 -2.74 4.53
N VAL A 138 -17.50 -3.35 4.09
CA VAL A 138 -17.94 -3.30 2.70
C VAL A 138 -19.37 -2.74 2.63
N ARG A 139 -19.81 -2.36 1.43
CA ARG A 139 -21.21 -1.95 1.23
C ARG A 139 -22.13 -3.11 1.63
N GLY A 140 -22.99 -2.88 2.63
CA GLY A 140 -23.93 -3.88 3.13
C GLY A 140 -23.46 -4.69 4.35
N GLY A 141 -22.31 -4.36 4.96
CA GLY A 141 -21.91 -4.89 6.26
C GLY A 141 -20.44 -5.32 6.34
N LEU A 142 -20.14 -6.19 7.31
CA LEU A 142 -18.80 -6.72 7.51
C LEU A 142 -18.52 -7.87 6.54
N ARG A 143 -17.29 -7.92 6.02
CA ARG A 143 -16.77 -9.04 5.24
C ARG A 143 -15.55 -9.64 5.90
N VAL A 144 -15.55 -10.96 5.98
CA VAL A 144 -14.39 -11.77 6.40
C VAL A 144 -13.38 -11.80 5.26
N GLU A 145 -12.18 -11.27 5.53
CA GLU A 145 -11.06 -11.31 4.58
C GLU A 145 -10.16 -12.53 4.80
N ALA A 146 -10.01 -12.95 6.05
CA ALA A 146 -9.22 -14.10 6.44
C ALA A 146 -9.58 -14.55 7.86
N PHE A 147 -9.32 -15.82 8.16
CA PHE A 147 -9.37 -16.34 9.52
C PHE A 147 -8.36 -17.48 9.67
N GLU A 148 -7.84 -17.65 10.88
CA GLU A 148 -7.00 -18.77 11.26
C GLU A 148 -7.38 -19.25 12.66
N LYS A 149 -7.17 -20.54 12.96
CA LYS A 149 -7.30 -21.05 14.33
C LYS A 149 -6.36 -20.27 15.25
N ALA A 150 -6.87 -19.88 16.42
CA ALA A 150 -6.06 -19.22 17.43
C ALA A 150 -4.99 -20.17 17.95
N ASP A 151 -3.73 -19.74 17.82
CA ASP A 151 -2.55 -20.43 18.32
C ASP A 151 -1.70 -19.41 19.09
N GLU A 152 -1.24 -19.75 20.30
CA GLU A 152 -0.57 -18.79 21.18
C GLU A 152 0.71 -18.21 20.58
N LYS A 153 1.49 -19.02 19.85
CA LYS A 153 2.72 -18.55 19.20
C LYS A 153 2.38 -17.56 18.08
N LYS A 154 1.39 -17.88 17.25
CA LYS A 154 0.91 -16.98 16.20
C LYS A 154 0.30 -15.70 16.78
N LEU A 155 -0.50 -15.80 17.84
CA LEU A 155 -1.18 -14.68 18.47
C LEU A 155 -0.23 -13.57 18.93
N ARG A 156 0.96 -13.91 19.44
CA ARG A 156 1.97 -12.89 19.79
C ARG A 156 2.42 -12.09 18.58
N SER A 157 2.69 -12.77 17.46
CA SER A 157 3.09 -12.12 16.21
C SER A 157 1.98 -11.26 15.61
N ILE A 158 0.73 -11.75 15.68
CA ILE A 158 -0.46 -11.02 15.20
C ILE A 158 -0.70 -9.80 16.07
N ARG A 159 -0.63 -9.92 17.41
CA ARG A 159 -0.76 -8.79 18.34
C ARG A 159 0.27 -7.71 18.03
N LEU A 160 1.54 -8.08 17.88
CA LEU A 160 2.57 -7.12 17.49
C LEU A 160 2.24 -6.44 16.15
N ALA A 161 1.82 -7.21 15.14
CA ALA A 161 1.43 -6.64 13.85
C ALA A 161 0.24 -5.68 13.96
N CYS A 162 -0.71 -5.96 14.86
CA CYS A 162 -1.89 -5.14 15.11
C CYS A 162 -1.58 -3.87 15.93
N GLU A 163 -0.57 -3.90 16.79
CA GLU A 163 -0.09 -2.73 17.57
C GLU A 163 0.68 -1.70 16.73
N LEU A 164 1.23 -2.11 15.58
CA LEU A 164 1.98 -1.21 14.70
C LEU A 164 1.04 -0.42 13.77
N PRO A 165 1.40 0.79 13.33
CA PRO A 165 0.64 1.49 12.30
C PRO A 165 0.52 0.66 11.01
N LEU A 166 -0.57 0.85 10.28
CA LEU A 166 -0.76 0.21 8.98
C LEU A 166 0.38 0.56 8.01
N GLY A 167 0.88 -0.46 7.31
CA GLY A 167 2.03 -0.37 6.42
C GLY A 167 3.39 -0.57 7.08
N TRP A 168 3.47 -0.59 8.41
CA TRP A 168 4.67 -1.05 9.10
C TRP A 168 4.79 -2.56 9.02
N LYS A 169 6.03 -3.05 9.07
CA LYS A 169 6.32 -4.49 9.03
C LYS A 169 7.12 -4.89 10.25
N SER A 170 6.85 -6.10 10.74
CA SER A 170 7.67 -6.79 11.72
C SER A 170 8.16 -8.08 11.08
N LEU A 171 9.47 -8.19 10.90
CA LEU A 171 10.11 -9.39 10.36
C LEU A 171 11.26 -9.78 11.29
N ASN A 172 11.20 -10.99 11.84
CA ASN A 172 12.22 -11.53 12.75
C ASN A 172 12.54 -10.57 13.92
N GLY A 173 11.51 -9.95 14.50
CA GLY A 173 11.64 -8.99 15.60
C GLY A 173 12.12 -7.59 15.17
N LYS A 174 12.50 -7.38 13.90
CA LYS A 174 12.85 -6.06 13.37
C LYS A 174 11.62 -5.35 12.85
N ILE A 175 11.37 -4.17 13.39
CA ILE A 175 10.25 -3.32 13.02
C ILE A 175 10.74 -2.30 11.99
N THR A 176 10.08 -2.22 10.84
CA THR A 176 10.45 -1.29 9.76
C THR A 176 9.29 -0.40 9.39
N SER A 177 9.54 0.91 9.32
CA SER A 177 8.57 1.90 8.88
C SER A 177 8.54 2.06 7.36
N PRO A 178 7.41 2.49 6.77
CA PRO A 178 7.33 2.87 5.35
C PRO A 178 8.34 3.95 4.93
N TRP A 179 8.78 4.79 5.87
CA TRP A 179 9.74 5.88 5.63
C TRP A 179 11.21 5.44 5.73
N GLN A 180 11.51 4.15 5.89
CA GLN A 180 12.90 3.68 6.03
C GLN A 180 13.82 4.12 4.88
N MET A 181 13.27 4.29 3.68
CA MET A 181 14.02 4.72 2.49
C MET A 181 14.57 6.14 2.62
N HIS A 182 14.00 6.97 3.52
CA HIS A 182 14.49 8.31 3.81
C HIS A 182 15.68 8.33 4.78
N LYS A 183 16.11 7.17 5.29
CA LYS A 183 17.28 7.01 6.18
C LYS A 183 17.20 7.99 7.38
N GLU A 184 18.23 8.79 7.59
CA GLU A 184 18.32 9.78 8.67
C GLU A 184 17.25 10.87 8.59
N ARG A 185 16.65 11.08 7.41
CA ARG A 185 15.56 12.04 7.23
C ARG A 185 14.22 11.47 7.65
N ALA A 186 14.10 10.17 7.94
CA ALA A 186 12.81 9.57 8.30
C ALA A 186 12.30 10.08 9.65
N TRP A 187 13.22 10.44 10.56
CA TRP A 187 12.90 10.97 11.89
C TRP A 187 14.06 11.81 12.46
N PRO A 188 13.79 12.95 13.12
CA PRO A 188 14.86 13.77 13.72
C PRO A 188 15.49 13.06 14.94
N LYS A 189 16.82 12.84 14.92
CA LYS A 189 17.54 12.13 16.00
C LYS A 189 17.36 12.75 17.39
N ALA A 190 17.25 14.08 17.47
CA ALA A 190 17.07 14.80 18.73
C ALA A 190 15.63 14.69 19.29
N GLN A 191 14.65 14.30 18.46
CA GLN A 191 13.27 14.24 18.86
C GLN A 191 12.97 12.91 19.57
N LYS A 192 12.79 12.99 20.90
CA LYS A 192 12.32 11.88 21.73
C LYS A 192 10.79 11.90 21.83
N VAL A 193 10.17 10.73 21.70
CA VAL A 193 8.73 10.54 21.88
C VAL A 193 8.53 9.25 22.68
N ASN A 194 7.58 9.27 23.60
CA ASN A 194 7.19 8.07 24.34
C ASN A 194 6.33 7.17 23.44
N ALA A 195 6.96 6.26 22.72
CA ALA A 195 6.30 5.28 21.87
C ALA A 195 6.68 3.86 22.29
N LYS A 196 5.74 2.91 22.16
CA LYS A 196 5.99 1.50 22.50
C LYS A 196 6.99 0.84 21.55
N HIS A 197 6.92 1.20 20.26
CA HIS A 197 7.67 0.57 19.18
C HIS A 197 8.40 1.61 18.33
N PHE A 198 9.57 1.23 17.82
CA PHE A 198 10.40 2.08 16.98
C PHE A 198 10.90 1.33 15.75
N CYS A 199 11.05 2.05 14.64
CA CYS A 199 11.67 1.54 13.43
C CYS A 199 13.15 1.24 13.71
N SER A 200 13.56 -0.01 13.60
CA SER A 200 14.92 -0.46 13.87
C SER A 200 15.97 0.21 12.97
N ALA A 201 15.57 0.65 11.78
CA ALA A 201 16.49 1.28 10.81
C ALA A 201 16.66 2.80 11.01
N THR A 202 15.65 3.49 11.54
CA THR A 202 15.61 4.97 11.52
C THR A 202 15.29 5.60 12.87
N GLY A 203 14.94 4.82 13.89
CA GLY A 203 14.48 5.31 15.18
C GLY A 203 13.12 6.00 15.13
N ARG A 204 12.44 6.00 13.98
CA ARG A 204 11.09 6.59 13.85
C ARG A 204 10.12 5.87 14.80
N PRO A 205 9.34 6.59 15.63
CA PRO A 205 8.35 5.97 16.50
C PRO A 205 7.12 5.49 15.72
N ALA A 206 6.54 4.39 16.18
CA ALA A 206 5.28 3.84 15.70
C ALA A 206 4.12 4.58 16.39
N LEU A 207 3.67 5.68 15.77
CA LEU A 207 2.65 6.55 16.34
C LEU A 207 1.25 6.19 15.83
N LEU A 208 0.28 6.19 16.75
CA LEU A 208 -1.11 5.82 16.52
C LEU A 208 -2.02 7.06 16.57
N VAL A 209 -3.24 6.93 16.06
CA VAL A 209 -4.26 7.99 16.05
C VAL A 209 -5.07 7.97 17.33
N GLY A 210 -5.40 6.78 17.85
CA GLY A 210 -6.30 6.58 18.99
C GLY A 210 -7.73 6.27 18.57
N SER A 211 -8.52 5.76 19.52
CA SER A 211 -9.91 5.31 19.35
C SER A 211 -10.92 6.44 19.09
N ASP A 212 -10.57 7.67 19.49
CA ASP A 212 -11.56 8.74 19.58
C ASP A 212 -11.64 9.59 18.30
N ALA A 213 -10.63 9.53 17.43
CA ALA A 213 -10.65 10.25 16.16
C ALA A 213 -11.43 9.48 15.08
N ALA A 214 -12.23 10.21 14.31
CA ALA A 214 -12.81 9.69 13.07
C ALA A 214 -11.87 9.95 11.89
N PHE A 215 -11.79 8.98 10.97
CA PHE A 215 -10.96 9.03 9.77
C PHE A 215 -11.81 8.68 8.55
N SER A 216 -11.91 9.58 7.58
CA SER A 216 -12.65 9.35 6.34
C SER A 216 -11.81 9.68 5.11
N VAL A 217 -12.14 9.01 4.01
CA VAL A 217 -11.51 9.22 2.72
C VAL A 217 -12.58 9.20 1.64
N GLU A 218 -12.59 10.26 0.84
CA GLU A 218 -13.57 10.50 -0.21
C GLU A 218 -12.85 10.71 -1.53
N LYS A 219 -13.42 10.18 -2.62
CA LYS A 219 -12.93 10.45 -3.97
C LYS A 219 -13.24 11.90 -4.32
N VAL A 220 -12.25 12.60 -4.86
CA VAL A 220 -12.47 13.92 -5.45
C VAL A 220 -12.96 13.71 -6.88
N PRO A 221 -14.08 14.33 -7.29
CA PRO A 221 -14.58 14.26 -8.67
C PRO A 221 -13.52 14.72 -9.67
N PRO A 222 -13.55 14.21 -10.91
CA PRO A 222 -12.61 14.64 -11.93
C PRO A 222 -12.91 16.10 -12.33
N ALA A 223 -11.88 16.84 -12.75
CA ALA A 223 -12.08 18.19 -13.28
C ALA A 223 -12.94 18.19 -14.56
N LYS A 224 -12.84 17.11 -15.35
CA LYS A 224 -13.70 16.85 -16.50
C LYS A 224 -14.16 15.41 -16.48
N GLU A 225 -15.48 15.21 -16.41
CA GLU A 225 -16.06 13.87 -16.48
C GLU A 225 -15.99 13.31 -17.91
N ILE A 226 -15.53 12.06 -18.01
CA ILE A 226 -15.46 11.31 -19.26
C ILE A 226 -16.16 9.98 -19.05
N LYS A 227 -17.30 9.81 -19.74
CA LYS A 227 -18.14 8.62 -19.64
C LYS A 227 -17.30 7.34 -19.75
N TRP A 228 -17.47 6.44 -18.78
CA TRP A 228 -16.79 5.14 -18.68
C TRP A 228 -15.26 5.17 -18.52
N THR A 229 -14.64 6.35 -18.40
CA THR A 229 -13.17 6.49 -18.39
C THR A 229 -12.64 6.86 -17.01
N ASN A 230 -13.25 7.82 -16.32
CA ASN A 230 -12.86 8.27 -14.98
C ASN A 230 -14.04 8.33 -13.98
N PRO A 231 -14.83 7.24 -13.84
CA PRO A 231 -16.01 7.23 -12.96
C PRO A 231 -15.67 7.41 -11.47
N ASP A 232 -14.41 7.25 -11.09
CA ASP A 232 -13.91 7.42 -9.72
C ASP A 232 -13.05 8.67 -9.55
N GLY A 233 -13.06 9.59 -10.52
CA GLY A 233 -12.22 10.77 -10.56
C GLY A 233 -10.84 10.55 -11.17
N ASP A 234 -9.98 11.55 -11.04
CA ASP A 234 -8.63 11.57 -11.61
C ASP A 234 -7.55 11.21 -10.57
N GLY A 235 -7.93 10.36 -9.61
CA GLY A 235 -7.03 9.76 -8.62
C GLY A 235 -6.79 10.57 -7.36
N GLU A 236 -7.50 11.68 -7.19
CA GLU A 236 -7.43 12.52 -6.00
C GLU A 236 -8.41 12.05 -4.92
N TYR A 237 -7.94 12.08 -3.68
CA TYR A 237 -8.70 11.66 -2.51
C TYR A 237 -8.60 12.71 -1.42
N LYS A 238 -9.75 13.15 -0.92
CA LYS A 238 -9.84 14.00 0.26
C LYS A 238 -9.79 13.11 1.50
N ILE A 239 -8.76 13.31 2.32
CA ILE A 239 -8.56 12.59 3.56
C ILE A 239 -8.91 13.55 4.69
N THR A 240 -9.81 13.14 5.58
CA THR A 240 -10.29 13.96 6.69
C THR A 240 -10.05 13.25 8.02
N VAL A 241 -9.56 14.01 9.00
CA VAL A 241 -9.47 13.61 10.40
C VAL A 241 -10.38 14.53 11.20
N THR A 242 -11.26 13.94 11.99
CA THR A 242 -12.25 14.66 12.79
C THR A 242 -12.13 14.26 14.24
N ASN A 243 -12.23 15.23 15.14
CA ASN A 243 -12.49 14.99 16.56
C ASN A 243 -14.01 15.07 16.79
N PRO A 244 -14.73 13.93 16.89
CA PRO A 244 -16.16 13.92 17.14
C PRO A 244 -16.51 14.13 18.62
N THR A 245 -15.52 14.19 19.52
CA THR A 245 -15.75 14.27 20.96
C THR A 245 -16.00 15.71 21.43
N ASP A 246 -16.43 15.82 22.68
CA ASP A 246 -16.62 17.07 23.42
C ASP A 246 -15.33 17.62 24.06
N LYS A 247 -14.21 16.87 23.95
CA LYS A 247 -12.91 17.23 24.55
C LYS A 247 -11.84 17.44 23.48
N PRO A 248 -10.80 18.24 23.75
CA PRO A 248 -9.66 18.32 22.85
C PRO A 248 -8.98 16.96 22.66
N LEU A 249 -8.57 16.66 21.44
CA LEU A 249 -7.95 15.39 21.07
C LEU A 249 -6.56 15.63 20.47
N VAL A 250 -5.55 14.89 20.93
CA VAL A 250 -4.20 14.92 20.38
C VAL A 250 -3.98 13.71 19.48
N ILE A 251 -3.64 13.96 18.22
CA ILE A 251 -3.40 12.93 17.20
C ILE A 251 -1.90 12.72 17.05
N GLU A 252 -1.33 11.73 17.75
CA GLU A 252 0.12 11.49 17.76
C GLU A 252 0.68 11.16 16.37
N ALA A 253 -0.04 10.33 15.60
CA ALA A 253 0.35 9.93 14.25
C ALA A 253 0.40 11.09 13.24
N LEU A 254 -0.31 12.19 13.48
CA LEU A 254 -0.38 13.33 12.56
C LEU A 254 0.52 14.44 13.08
N ARG A 255 1.62 14.71 12.37
CA ARG A 255 2.63 15.68 12.80
C ARG A 255 2.39 17.06 12.23
N ARG A 256 2.84 18.09 12.94
CA ARG A 256 2.90 19.47 12.46
C ARG A 256 4.23 20.13 12.78
N GLN A 257 4.56 21.15 12.00
CA GLN A 257 5.65 22.08 12.28
C GLN A 257 5.09 23.50 12.24
N GLY A 258 5.01 24.14 13.40
CA GLY A 258 4.27 25.40 13.54
C GLY A 258 2.82 25.22 13.08
N LYS A 259 2.38 26.07 12.15
CA LYS A 259 1.02 26.00 11.57
C LYS A 259 0.86 24.96 10.46
N ARG A 260 1.95 24.40 9.94
CA ARG A 260 1.91 23.47 8.81
C ARG A 260 1.72 22.03 9.28
N ILE A 261 0.66 21.38 8.82
CA ILE A 261 0.45 19.93 9.04
C ILE A 261 1.28 19.13 8.02
N LEU A 262 1.99 18.13 8.49
CA LEU A 262 2.94 17.31 7.74
C LEU A 262 2.25 16.03 7.26
N TRP A 263 1.20 16.18 6.46
CA TRP A 263 0.39 15.07 5.95
C TRP A 263 1.23 14.03 5.18
N LYS A 264 2.14 14.49 4.31
CA LYS A 264 2.99 13.62 3.48
C LYS A 264 3.92 12.74 4.33
N GLU A 265 4.36 13.26 5.46
CA GLU A 265 5.21 12.57 6.42
C GLU A 265 4.42 11.76 7.45
N SER A 266 3.09 11.82 7.46
CA SER A 266 2.23 11.15 8.46
C SER A 266 1.38 10.03 7.84
N LEU A 267 1.01 10.18 6.57
CA LEU A 267 0.16 9.26 5.84
C LEU A 267 0.95 8.20 5.08
N VAL A 268 0.35 7.02 4.95
CA VAL A 268 0.85 5.88 4.18
C VAL A 268 -0.23 5.43 3.21
N VAL A 269 0.16 5.02 2.01
CA VAL A 269 -0.73 4.37 1.04
C VAL A 269 -0.31 2.91 0.92
N LEU A 270 -1.23 1.98 1.16
CA LEU A 270 -1.04 0.58 0.77
C LEU A 270 -1.66 0.34 -0.60
N CYS A 271 -0.90 -0.31 -1.47
CA CYS A 271 -1.35 -0.69 -2.80
C CYS A 271 -0.64 -1.98 -3.22
N GLN A 272 -1.39 -2.98 -3.70
CA GLN A 272 -0.83 -4.26 -4.14
C GLN A 272 0.06 -4.96 -3.09
N GLY A 273 -0.34 -4.94 -1.81
CA GLY A 273 0.41 -5.56 -0.70
C GLY A 273 1.75 -4.89 -0.38
N LYS A 274 1.93 -3.63 -0.81
CA LYS A 274 3.12 -2.83 -0.56
C LYS A 274 2.73 -1.51 0.08
N SER A 275 3.60 -1.02 0.96
CA SER A 275 3.49 0.26 1.65
C SER A 275 4.29 1.34 0.94
N TYR A 276 3.67 2.49 0.72
CA TYR A 276 4.29 3.66 0.10
C TYR A 276 4.08 4.88 1.00
N SER A 277 5.10 5.72 1.14
CA SER A 277 4.88 7.07 1.65
C SER A 277 4.03 7.87 0.66
N VAL A 278 3.29 8.86 1.17
CA VAL A 278 2.49 9.73 0.30
C VAL A 278 3.40 10.50 -0.68
N PRO A 279 2.95 10.76 -1.93
CA PRO A 279 3.76 11.42 -2.94
C PRO A 279 4.37 12.75 -2.49
N GLY A 280 5.66 12.92 -2.78
CA GLY A 280 6.44 14.08 -2.37
C GLY A 280 6.83 14.10 -0.89
N SER A 281 6.70 12.98 -0.16
CA SER A 281 7.28 12.89 1.19
C SER A 281 8.80 12.93 1.13
N VAL A 282 9.38 13.75 2.00
CA VAL A 282 10.84 13.94 2.08
C VAL A 282 11.41 13.56 3.45
N GLY A 283 10.58 12.93 4.28
CA GLY A 283 10.87 12.63 5.68
C GLY A 283 10.73 13.83 6.62
N LEU A 284 10.93 13.59 7.91
CA LEU A 284 10.91 14.59 8.98
C LEU A 284 12.35 14.95 9.38
N LEU A 285 12.82 16.10 8.89
CA LEU A 285 14.17 16.62 9.18
C LEU A 285 14.27 17.38 10.50
N ARG A 286 13.17 18.02 10.92
CA ARG A 286 13.12 18.90 12.08
C ARG A 286 12.14 18.37 13.10
N PRO A 287 12.35 18.64 14.40
CA PRO A 287 11.38 18.30 15.43
C PRO A 287 9.98 18.78 15.07
N SER A 288 8.99 17.94 15.37
CA SER A 288 7.58 18.16 15.06
C SER A 288 6.70 17.84 16.25
N GLU A 289 5.52 18.44 16.30
CA GLU A 289 4.53 18.21 17.36
C GLU A 289 3.36 17.38 16.84
N PRO A 290 2.62 16.68 17.71
CA PRO A 290 1.34 16.10 17.32
C PRO A 290 0.33 17.20 17.00
N VAL A 291 -0.68 16.87 16.18
CA VAL A 291 -1.79 17.78 15.90
C VAL A 291 -2.83 17.67 17.00
N SER A 292 -3.18 18.79 17.62
CA SER A 292 -4.33 18.89 18.54
C SER A 292 -5.56 19.40 17.78
N LEU A 293 -6.69 18.72 17.98
CA LEU A 293 -8.00 19.08 17.44
C LEU A 293 -8.93 19.51 18.56
N LYS A 294 -9.61 20.63 18.37
CA LYS A 294 -10.70 21.07 19.25
C LYS A 294 -11.91 20.12 19.14
N PRO A 295 -12.83 20.12 20.12
CA PRO A 295 -14.11 19.44 20.00
C PRO A 295 -14.81 19.78 18.67
N GLY A 296 -15.32 18.76 17.97
CA GLY A 296 -15.98 18.90 16.66
C GLY A 296 -15.07 19.30 15.48
N GLN A 297 -13.79 19.57 15.70
CA GLN A 297 -12.91 20.08 14.64
C GLN A 297 -12.58 19.00 13.62
N SER A 298 -12.63 19.38 12.34
CA SER A 298 -12.16 18.56 11.22
C SER A 298 -11.03 19.27 10.47
N ILE A 299 -10.04 18.50 10.03
CA ILE A 299 -8.98 18.94 9.13
C ILE A 299 -8.86 17.98 7.97
N SER A 300 -8.46 18.47 6.80
CA SER A 300 -8.36 17.63 5.61
C SER A 300 -7.17 17.99 4.73
N THR A 301 -6.82 17.04 3.86
CA THR A 301 -5.84 17.21 2.79
C THR A 301 -6.27 16.44 1.55
N ILE A 302 -5.68 16.76 0.39
CA ILE A 302 -5.87 16.03 -0.85
C ILE A 302 -4.59 15.24 -1.15
N VAL A 303 -4.75 13.95 -1.41
CA VAL A 303 -3.67 13.07 -1.87
C VAL A 303 -4.05 12.51 -3.23
N ASN A 304 -3.15 12.69 -4.21
CA ASN A 304 -3.29 12.05 -5.51
C ASN A 304 -2.59 10.67 -5.50
N ALA A 305 -3.36 9.59 -5.52
CA ALA A 305 -2.84 8.23 -5.50
C ALA A 305 -2.07 7.86 -6.78
N LEU A 306 -2.34 8.53 -7.90
CA LEU A 306 -1.66 8.30 -9.17
C LEU A 306 -0.21 8.78 -9.14
N ALA A 307 0.13 9.74 -8.27
CA ALA A 307 1.50 10.18 -8.05
C ALA A 307 2.33 9.19 -7.21
N VAL A 308 1.75 8.09 -6.70
CA VAL A 308 2.51 7.07 -5.96
C VAL A 308 3.47 6.34 -6.91
N GLU A 309 4.76 6.38 -6.56
CA GLU A 309 5.81 5.71 -7.31
C GLU A 309 6.04 4.29 -6.80
N GLY A 310 6.25 3.34 -7.73
CA GLY A 310 6.56 1.94 -7.40
C GLY A 310 5.43 0.91 -7.60
N PRO A 311 4.12 1.24 -7.54
CA PRO A 311 3.08 0.28 -7.93
C PRO A 311 3.22 -0.18 -9.39
N ASN A 312 2.83 -1.42 -9.65
CA ASN A 312 2.73 -1.94 -11.01
C ASN A 312 1.39 -1.52 -11.60
N TRP A 313 1.39 -0.42 -12.36
CA TRP A 313 0.17 0.14 -12.92
C TRP A 313 -0.39 -0.75 -14.04
N PRO A 314 -1.71 -1.03 -14.03
CA PRO A 314 -2.32 -1.96 -14.99
C PRO A 314 -2.41 -1.34 -16.39
N LYS A 315 -2.45 -2.20 -17.42
CA LYS A 315 -2.76 -1.81 -18.79
C LYS A 315 -4.26 -2.01 -19.08
N GLY A 316 -4.82 -1.19 -19.97
CA GLY A 316 -6.26 -1.20 -20.26
C GLY A 316 -7.09 -0.58 -19.13
N GLY A 317 -8.28 -1.13 -18.90
CA GLY A 317 -9.18 -0.79 -17.79
C GLY A 317 -9.09 -1.82 -16.67
N TYR A 318 -8.88 -1.39 -15.42
CA TYR A 318 -8.69 -2.27 -14.28
C TYR A 318 -9.13 -1.61 -12.96
N ARG A 319 -9.66 -2.38 -12.01
CA ARG A 319 -9.96 -1.90 -10.64
C ARG A 319 -8.76 -2.11 -9.74
N ILE A 320 -8.05 -1.04 -9.39
CA ILE A 320 -6.96 -1.04 -8.41
C ILE A 320 -7.51 -0.58 -7.05
N GLU A 321 -6.93 -1.08 -5.96
CA GLU A 321 -7.31 -0.70 -4.59
C GLU A 321 -6.18 0.05 -3.90
N PHE A 322 -6.54 1.14 -3.25
CA PHE A 322 -5.67 1.92 -2.37
C PHE A 322 -6.23 1.87 -0.96
N GLN A 323 -5.37 1.66 0.04
CA GLN A 323 -5.72 1.84 1.44
C GLN A 323 -4.93 3.00 2.00
N PHE A 324 -5.61 4.10 2.26
CA PHE A 324 -5.02 5.28 2.87
C PHE A 324 -5.00 5.09 4.38
N CYS A 325 -3.83 5.30 4.98
CA CYS A 325 -3.56 4.96 6.37
C CYS A 325 -3.00 6.17 7.12
N LEU A 326 -3.49 6.38 8.35
CA LEU A 326 -2.91 7.26 9.36
C LEU A 326 -2.86 6.45 10.66
N GLY A 327 -1.67 6.12 11.15
CA GLY A 327 -1.57 5.20 12.28
C GLY A 327 -2.21 3.84 11.97
N GLU A 328 -3.07 3.38 12.86
CA GLU A 328 -3.96 2.22 12.77
C GLU A 328 -5.28 2.50 12.05
N ARG A 329 -5.60 3.77 11.73
CA ARG A 329 -6.80 4.13 10.98
C ARG A 329 -6.56 3.99 9.50
N SER A 330 -7.57 3.51 8.77
CA SER A 330 -7.51 3.49 7.32
C SER A 330 -8.85 3.45 6.64
N SER A 331 -8.84 3.75 5.35
CA SER A 331 -9.97 3.59 4.44
C SER A 331 -9.49 2.97 3.13
N LYS A 332 -10.14 1.87 2.73
CA LYS A 332 -9.91 1.20 1.44
C LYS A 332 -10.78 1.84 0.37
N GLN A 333 -10.17 2.16 -0.75
CA GLN A 333 -10.79 2.83 -1.89
C GLN A 333 -10.48 2.05 -3.17
N SER A 334 -11.53 1.64 -3.88
CA SER A 334 -11.38 1.09 -5.22
C SER A 334 -11.33 2.22 -6.24
N PHE A 335 -10.51 2.05 -7.28
CA PHE A 335 -10.30 3.03 -8.34
C PHE A 335 -10.30 2.33 -9.69
N TYR A 336 -11.14 2.79 -10.61
CA TYR A 336 -11.11 2.33 -11.99
C TYR A 336 -10.00 3.04 -12.76
N TYR A 337 -8.89 2.33 -12.91
CA TYR A 337 -7.75 2.77 -13.70
C TYR A 337 -7.95 2.46 -15.17
N MET A 338 -8.01 3.50 -15.98
CA MET A 338 -7.97 3.44 -17.44
C MET A 338 -6.63 4.01 -17.96
N SER A 339 -5.71 3.14 -18.37
CA SER A 339 -4.35 3.50 -18.83
C SER A 339 -4.31 4.66 -19.84
N ARG A 340 -5.12 4.61 -20.91
CA ARG A 340 -5.18 5.67 -21.94
C ARG A 340 -5.46 7.09 -21.41
N HIS A 341 -6.04 7.21 -20.22
CA HIS A 341 -6.36 8.49 -19.57
C HIS A 341 -5.40 8.76 -18.41
N HIS A 342 -5.32 7.83 -17.48
CA HIS A 342 -4.59 8.03 -16.22
C HIS A 342 -3.07 7.97 -16.38
N ASP A 343 -2.52 7.30 -17.40
CA ASP A 343 -1.08 7.35 -17.67
C ASP A 343 -0.63 8.78 -18.06
N VAL A 344 -1.50 9.55 -18.73
CA VAL A 344 -1.23 10.95 -19.09
C VAL A 344 -1.15 11.80 -17.82
N ILE A 345 -2.12 11.66 -16.93
CA ILE A 345 -2.15 12.34 -15.62
C ILE A 345 -0.89 12.00 -14.82
N ARG A 346 -0.57 10.71 -14.69
CA ARG A 346 0.62 10.23 -13.96
C ARG A 346 1.91 10.81 -14.50
N SER A 347 2.05 10.83 -15.83
CA SER A 347 3.23 11.39 -16.49
C SER A 347 3.34 12.90 -16.24
N GLY A 348 2.22 13.62 -16.19
CA GLY A 348 2.18 15.03 -15.80
C GLY A 348 2.58 15.27 -14.35
N LEU A 349 2.08 14.46 -13.43
CA LEU A 349 2.39 14.58 -11.99
C LEU A 349 3.88 14.36 -11.68
N LYS A 350 4.53 13.41 -12.37
CA LYS A 350 5.98 13.17 -12.20
C LYS A 350 6.83 14.38 -12.59
N LYS A 351 6.40 15.14 -13.60
CA LYS A 351 7.14 16.33 -14.06
C LYS A 351 7.08 17.49 -13.06
N GLN A 352 6.13 17.49 -12.13
CA GLN A 352 5.97 18.56 -11.13
C GLN A 352 6.71 18.28 -9.82
N VAL A 353 7.20 17.05 -9.61
CA VAL A 353 7.85 16.62 -8.36
C VAL A 353 9.39 16.63 -8.47
N ASN A 354 9.91 16.64 -9.70
CA ASN A 354 11.31 16.93 -10.02
C ASN A 354 11.49 18.43 -10.31
#